data_AF-A0A7G6VU23-F1
#
_entry.id   AF-A0A7G6VU23-F1
#
_cell.length_a   1.000
_cell.length_b   1.000
_cell.length_c   1.000
_cell.angle_alpha   90.00
_cell.angle_beta   90.00
_cell.angle_gamma   90.00
#
_symmetry.space_group_name_H-M   'P 1'
#
loop_
_entity.id
_entity.type
_entity.pdbx_description
1 polymer ?
#
loop_
_entity_poly.entity_id
_entity_poly.type
_entity_poly.pdbx_seq_one_letter_code
_entity_poly.pdbx_strand_id
1 'polypeptide(L)'
;MPWSMKAGALVRGQYASVGSAANSGLSALDAALQAAIARGVDVKDLGARVSQRVEDAASYREAYNRYVHPFEGIADLKIAPFHLLASEGQVHSDKDHLWHMGMAHRLCAADANLLLATEYRALDLDDPAQVQEAIEWWEVITAKGGEGMVVKPLDFIARGRRGLLQPAIKCRGREYLRIIYGPHYDRPGNIERLKKRGLGQKRSMALREFALGIEALKRFVDHAPLTRVHQCVFGVLAMESEPVDPRL
;
A
#
# COMPACT_ATOMS: atom_id res chain seq x y z
N MET A 1 -2.18 -1.58 -12.93
CA MET A 1 -1.07 -0.59 -12.99
C MET A 1 -1.04 0.01 -14.38
N PRO A 2 -0.56 1.25 -14.56
CA PRO A 2 0.02 2.12 -13.52
C PRO A 2 -1.03 2.82 -12.64
N TRP A 3 -0.62 3.32 -11.47
CA TRP A 3 -1.51 4.06 -10.56
C TRP A 3 -1.99 5.38 -11.18
N SER A 4 -1.11 6.03 -11.95
CA SER A 4 -1.38 7.27 -12.69
C SER A 4 -2.61 7.21 -13.59
N MET A 5 -2.97 6.03 -14.12
CA MET A 5 -4.17 5.85 -14.95
C MET A 5 -5.45 6.28 -14.21
N LYS A 6 -5.58 5.92 -12.93
CA LYS A 6 -6.77 6.28 -12.11
C LYS A 6 -6.52 7.51 -11.24
N ALA A 7 -5.28 7.71 -10.78
CA ALA A 7 -4.94 8.71 -9.78
C ALA A 7 -4.29 9.97 -10.36
N GLY A 8 -4.26 10.17 -11.68
CA GLY A 8 -3.57 11.32 -12.29
C GLY A 8 -3.98 12.69 -11.74
N ALA A 9 -5.27 12.90 -11.46
CA ALA A 9 -5.75 14.14 -10.82
C ALA A 9 -5.24 14.29 -9.38
N LEU A 10 -5.23 13.21 -8.59
CA LEU A 10 -4.69 13.19 -7.23
C LEU A 10 -3.18 13.46 -7.23
N VAL A 11 -2.45 12.84 -8.17
CA VAL A 11 -1.02 13.08 -8.35
C VAL A 11 -0.74 14.54 -8.64
N ARG A 12 -1.42 15.15 -9.61
CA ARG A 12 -1.20 16.56 -9.93
C ARG A 12 -1.63 17.50 -8.81
N GLY A 13 -2.83 17.30 -8.28
CA GLY A 13 -3.48 18.23 -7.35
C GLY A 13 -2.94 18.15 -5.91
N GLN A 14 -2.45 16.99 -5.48
CA GLN A 14 -1.97 16.79 -4.10
C GLN A 14 -0.47 16.53 -4.06
N TYR A 15 0.00 15.43 -4.66
CA TYR A 15 1.39 15.00 -4.48
C TYR A 15 2.40 15.90 -5.19
N ALA A 16 2.19 16.17 -6.49
CA ALA A 16 3.07 17.02 -7.28
C ALA A 16 2.99 18.48 -6.85
N SER A 17 1.81 18.96 -6.42
CA SER A 17 1.65 20.31 -5.87
C SER A 17 2.50 20.51 -4.62
N VAL A 18 2.39 19.60 -3.63
CA VAL A 18 3.21 19.63 -2.40
C VAL A 18 4.69 19.49 -2.73
N GLY A 19 5.04 18.56 -3.62
CA GLY A 19 6.42 18.34 -4.04
C GLY A 19 7.02 19.58 -4.69
N SER A 20 6.30 20.21 -5.62
CA SER A 20 6.76 21.42 -6.32
C SER A 20 6.94 22.59 -5.36
N ALA A 21 5.96 22.87 -4.51
CA ALA A 21 6.04 23.96 -3.54
C ALA A 21 7.19 23.76 -2.53
N ALA A 22 7.33 22.54 -2.00
CA ALA A 22 8.38 22.22 -1.04
C ALA A 22 9.78 22.33 -1.66
N ASN A 23 9.99 21.74 -2.85
CA ASN A 23 11.30 21.80 -3.52
C ASN A 23 11.67 23.26 -3.87
N SER A 24 10.78 24.02 -4.50
CA SER A 24 11.09 25.41 -4.87
C SER A 24 11.30 26.32 -3.66
N GLY A 25 10.41 26.25 -2.66
CA GLY A 25 10.48 27.11 -1.49
C GLY A 25 11.66 26.80 -0.57
N LEU A 26 11.90 25.52 -0.29
CA LEU A 26 13.01 25.12 0.60
C LEU A 26 14.36 25.34 -0.06
N SER A 27 14.51 25.10 -1.37
CA SER A 27 15.78 25.39 -2.06
C SER A 27 16.11 26.88 -2.07
N ALA A 28 15.12 27.76 -2.27
CA ALA A 28 15.33 29.20 -2.20
C ALA A 28 15.72 29.66 -0.78
N LEU A 29 15.06 29.11 0.25
CA LEU A 29 15.40 29.39 1.64
C LEU A 29 16.80 28.87 2.01
N ASP A 30 17.16 27.67 1.58
CA ASP A 30 18.48 27.09 1.81
C ASP A 30 19.56 27.99 1.21
N ALA A 31 19.43 28.40 -0.06
CA ALA A 31 20.37 29.31 -0.71
C ALA A 31 20.53 30.64 0.05
N ALA A 32 19.42 31.22 0.54
CA ALA A 32 19.46 32.45 1.33
C ALA A 32 20.19 32.25 2.67
N LEU A 33 19.95 31.13 3.35
CA LEU A 33 20.61 30.80 4.62
C LEU A 33 22.11 30.54 4.42
N GLN A 34 22.50 29.83 3.38
CA GLN A 34 23.92 29.64 3.05
C GLN A 34 24.61 30.99 2.79
N ALA A 35 23.94 31.91 2.08
CA ALA A 35 24.47 33.24 1.84
C ALA A 35 24.56 34.10 3.12
N ALA A 36 23.66 33.91 4.09
CA ALA A 36 23.72 34.58 5.39
C ALA A 36 24.86 34.02 6.27
N ILE A 37 25.02 32.69 6.29
CA ILE A 37 26.13 32.01 6.98
C ILE A 37 27.47 32.47 6.43
N ALA A 38 27.61 32.58 5.10
CA ALA A 38 28.83 33.07 4.45
C ALA A 38 29.18 34.52 4.83
N ARG A 39 28.19 35.33 5.22
CA ARG A 39 28.36 36.70 5.73
C ARG A 39 28.56 36.78 7.24
N GLY A 40 28.62 35.64 7.93
CA GLY A 40 28.83 35.57 9.38
C GLY A 40 27.58 35.76 10.22
N VAL A 41 26.38 35.70 9.64
CA VAL A 41 25.12 35.73 10.40
C VAL A 41 24.92 34.39 11.12
N ASP A 42 24.58 34.43 12.41
CA ASP A 42 24.41 33.23 13.23
C ASP A 42 23.06 32.54 12.99
N VAL A 43 22.99 31.78 11.89
CA VAL A 43 21.83 30.98 11.49
C VAL A 43 22.20 29.56 11.08
N LYS A 44 23.36 29.05 11.53
CA LYS A 44 23.89 27.73 11.12
C LYS A 44 22.94 26.58 11.46
N ASP A 45 22.35 26.60 12.66
CA ASP A 45 21.39 25.57 13.10
C ASP A 45 20.08 25.61 12.31
N LEU A 46 19.67 26.79 11.85
CA LEU A 46 18.53 26.92 10.95
C LEU A 46 18.89 26.42 9.54
N GLY A 47 20.08 26.77 9.04
CA GLY A 47 20.63 26.26 7.78
C GLY A 47 20.62 24.73 7.73
N ALA A 48 21.23 24.07 8.72
CA ALA A 48 21.30 22.61 8.78
C ALA A 48 19.90 21.95 8.77
N ARG A 49 18.93 22.52 9.49
CA ARG A 49 17.53 22.04 9.49
C ARG A 49 16.87 22.22 8.13
N VAL A 50 17.11 23.33 7.44
CA VAL A 50 16.51 23.58 6.11
C VAL A 50 17.14 22.67 5.06
N SER A 51 18.46 22.47 5.07
CA SER A 51 19.13 21.57 4.12
C SER A 51 18.58 20.14 4.22
N GLN A 52 18.36 19.63 5.44
CA GLN A 52 17.69 18.34 5.65
C GLN A 52 16.28 18.29 5.07
N ARG A 53 15.53 19.39 5.16
CA ARG A 53 14.17 19.46 4.60
C ARG A 53 14.18 19.51 3.07
N VAL A 54 15.20 20.09 2.46
CA VAL A 54 15.40 20.03 1.00
C VAL A 54 15.59 18.58 0.55
N GLU A 55 16.42 17.81 1.25
CA GLU A 55 16.61 16.38 0.98
C GLU A 55 15.29 15.61 1.09
N ASP A 56 14.53 15.82 2.17
CA ASP A 56 13.23 15.15 2.38
C ASP A 56 12.21 15.48 1.27
N ALA A 57 12.19 16.74 0.80
CA ALA A 57 11.32 17.17 -0.30
C ALA A 57 11.73 16.53 -1.63
N ALA A 58 13.03 16.31 -1.85
CA ALA A 58 13.53 15.60 -3.01
C ALA A 58 13.16 14.10 -2.96
N SER A 59 13.36 13.44 -1.81
CA SER A 59 12.97 12.03 -1.61
C SER A 59 11.45 11.82 -1.76
N TYR A 60 10.64 12.75 -1.26
CA TYR A 60 9.19 12.71 -1.46
C TYR A 60 8.81 12.80 -2.94
N ARG A 61 9.45 13.70 -3.70
CA ARG A 61 9.25 13.83 -5.14
C ARG A 61 9.61 12.56 -5.89
N GLU A 62 10.75 11.98 -5.53
CA GLU A 62 11.20 10.71 -6.10
C GLU A 62 10.20 9.58 -5.80
N ALA A 63 9.73 9.48 -4.55
CA ALA A 63 8.81 8.44 -4.11
C ALA A 63 7.52 8.40 -4.93
N TYR A 64 6.81 9.53 -5.09
CA TYR A 64 5.56 9.50 -5.88
C TYR A 64 5.81 9.33 -7.38
N ASN A 65 6.93 9.85 -7.92
CA ASN A 65 7.26 9.72 -9.35
C ASN A 65 7.49 8.27 -9.77
N ARG A 66 7.94 7.38 -8.87
CA ARG A 66 8.06 5.94 -9.14
C ARG A 66 6.75 5.26 -9.52
N TYR A 67 5.60 5.88 -9.24
CA TYR A 67 4.26 5.36 -9.54
C TYR A 67 3.55 6.11 -10.68
N VAL A 68 4.25 7.06 -11.31
CA VAL A 68 3.76 7.85 -12.44
C VAL A 68 4.38 7.31 -13.72
N HIS A 69 3.57 6.61 -14.50
CA HIS A 69 3.94 6.17 -15.84
C HIS A 69 2.98 6.78 -16.87
N PRO A 70 3.47 7.06 -18.09
CA PRO A 70 2.61 7.32 -19.23
C PRO A 70 1.58 6.20 -19.39
N PHE A 71 0.39 6.58 -19.84
CA PHE A 71 -0.68 5.66 -20.17
C PHE A 71 -1.31 6.18 -21.46
N GLU A 72 -0.95 5.56 -22.58
CA GLU A 72 -1.41 5.91 -23.91
C GLU A 72 -2.57 5.01 -24.35
N GLY A 73 -2.67 3.80 -23.79
CA GLY A 73 -3.81 2.93 -24.02
C GLY A 73 -3.74 1.60 -23.26
N ILE A 74 -4.67 0.70 -23.59
CA ILE A 74 -4.83 -0.60 -22.93
C ILE A 74 -3.56 -1.46 -22.93
N ALA A 75 -2.69 -1.29 -23.93
CA ALA A 75 -1.42 -2.00 -24.04
C ALA A 75 -0.44 -1.69 -22.89
N ASP A 76 -0.58 -0.54 -22.23
CA ASP A 76 0.24 -0.12 -21.10
C ASP A 76 -0.27 -0.69 -19.77
N LEU A 77 -1.42 -1.37 -19.77
CA LEU A 77 -1.99 -1.95 -18.56
C LEU A 77 -1.26 -3.20 -18.15
N LYS A 78 -1.05 -3.30 -16.83
CA LYS A 78 -0.70 -4.55 -16.16
C LYS A 78 -1.74 -4.86 -15.10
N ILE A 79 -2.28 -6.08 -15.12
CA ILE A 79 -3.18 -6.63 -14.12
C ILE A 79 -2.43 -7.73 -13.38
N ALA A 80 -2.42 -7.67 -12.05
CA ALA A 80 -1.79 -8.68 -11.20
C ALA A 80 -2.86 -9.40 -10.36
N PRO A 81 -3.43 -10.51 -10.84
CA PRO A 81 -4.36 -11.32 -10.05
C PRO A 81 -3.66 -11.90 -8.83
N PHE A 82 -4.38 -11.96 -7.70
CA PHE A 82 -3.86 -12.58 -6.47
C PHE A 82 -4.87 -13.47 -5.75
N HIS A 83 -6.13 -13.49 -6.21
CA HIS A 83 -7.18 -14.41 -5.74
C HIS A 83 -8.05 -14.84 -6.92
N LEU A 84 -8.29 -16.14 -7.05
CA LEU A 84 -9.44 -16.67 -7.78
C LEU A 84 -10.57 -16.86 -6.76
N LEU A 85 -11.54 -15.96 -6.74
CA LEU A 85 -12.52 -15.91 -5.65
C LEU A 85 -13.64 -16.96 -5.79
N ALA A 86 -14.16 -17.15 -7.01
CA ALA A 86 -15.24 -18.08 -7.28
C ALA A 86 -15.20 -18.58 -8.73
N SER A 87 -15.83 -19.73 -8.95
CA SER A 87 -16.20 -20.28 -10.26
C SER A 87 -17.61 -20.88 -10.16
N GLU A 88 -18.13 -21.44 -11.25
CA GLU A 88 -19.42 -22.13 -11.23
C GLU A 88 -19.49 -23.14 -10.07
N GLY A 89 -20.50 -23.02 -9.22
CA GLY A 89 -20.75 -23.90 -8.08
C GLY A 89 -19.75 -23.83 -6.91
N GLN A 90 -18.72 -22.96 -6.93
CA GLN A 90 -17.71 -22.94 -5.86
C GLN A 90 -17.17 -21.54 -5.53
N VAL A 91 -17.14 -21.21 -4.23
CA VAL A 91 -16.29 -20.14 -3.68
C VAL A 91 -14.98 -20.76 -3.19
N HIS A 92 -13.84 -20.27 -3.68
CA HIS A 92 -12.53 -20.88 -3.42
C HIS A 92 -11.87 -20.38 -2.13
N SER A 93 -12.65 -19.91 -1.16
CA SER A 93 -12.15 -19.50 0.16
C SER A 93 -11.72 -20.68 1.04
N ASP A 94 -11.91 -21.90 0.56
CA ASP A 94 -11.40 -23.15 1.14
C ASP A 94 -9.96 -23.46 0.70
N LYS A 95 -9.44 -22.77 -0.32
CA LYS A 95 -8.08 -22.95 -0.82
C LYS A 95 -7.11 -22.04 -0.09
N ASP A 96 -5.89 -22.52 0.15
CA ASP A 96 -4.83 -21.70 0.74
C ASP A 96 -4.29 -20.65 -0.25
N HIS A 97 -3.51 -19.70 0.26
CA HIS A 97 -2.93 -18.67 -0.58
C HIS A 97 -1.89 -19.20 -1.59
N LEU A 98 -1.25 -20.35 -1.35
CA LEU A 98 -0.32 -20.94 -2.32
C LEU A 98 -1.07 -21.45 -3.55
N TRP A 99 -2.22 -22.07 -3.36
CA TRP A 99 -3.11 -22.48 -4.45
C TRP A 99 -3.57 -21.27 -5.27
N HIS A 100 -3.99 -20.19 -4.61
CA HIS A 100 -4.39 -18.96 -5.30
C HIS A 100 -3.25 -18.34 -6.10
N MET A 101 -2.03 -18.31 -5.55
CA MET A 101 -0.85 -17.81 -6.25
C MET A 101 -0.51 -18.68 -7.46
N GLY A 102 -0.57 -20.00 -7.31
CA GLY A 102 -0.38 -20.94 -8.44
C GLY A 102 -1.42 -20.75 -9.54
N MET A 103 -2.69 -20.54 -9.19
CA MET A 103 -3.73 -20.24 -10.17
C MET A 103 -3.51 -18.89 -10.87
N ALA A 104 -3.16 -17.85 -10.11
CA ALA A 104 -2.82 -16.55 -10.67
C ALA A 104 -1.65 -16.65 -11.66
N HIS A 105 -0.59 -17.39 -11.31
CA HIS A 105 0.56 -17.61 -12.20
C HIS A 105 0.17 -18.33 -13.49
N ARG A 106 -0.69 -19.36 -13.40
CA ARG A 106 -1.24 -20.04 -14.58
C ARG A 106 -2.06 -19.12 -15.47
N LEU A 107 -2.88 -18.25 -14.89
CA LEU A 107 -3.64 -17.24 -15.64
C LEU A 107 -2.68 -16.25 -16.31
N CYS A 108 -1.66 -15.77 -15.60
CA CYS A 108 -0.69 -14.84 -16.16
C CYS A 108 0.10 -15.42 -17.33
N ALA A 109 0.35 -16.73 -17.34
CA ALA A 109 1.00 -17.40 -18.46
C ALA A 109 0.16 -17.39 -19.76
N ALA A 110 -1.15 -17.19 -19.67
CA ALA A 110 -2.04 -17.14 -20.85
C ALA A 110 -1.94 -15.81 -21.61
N ASP A 111 -1.59 -14.71 -20.94
CA ASP A 111 -1.35 -13.40 -21.56
C ASP A 111 -0.33 -12.60 -20.74
N ALA A 112 0.96 -12.85 -20.98
CA ALA A 112 2.05 -12.15 -20.29
C ALA A 112 2.17 -10.67 -20.68
N ASN A 113 1.47 -10.22 -21.73
CA ASN A 113 1.46 -8.81 -22.11
C ASN A 113 0.54 -8.00 -21.20
N LEU A 114 -0.62 -8.54 -20.81
CA LEU A 114 -1.55 -7.85 -19.91
C LEU A 114 -1.39 -8.28 -18.45
N LEU A 115 -1.11 -9.55 -18.20
CA LEU A 115 -1.13 -10.15 -16.87
C LEU A 115 0.29 -10.28 -16.30
N LEU A 116 0.42 -9.89 -15.03
CA LEU A 116 1.68 -9.92 -14.29
C LEU A 116 1.56 -10.86 -13.09
N ALA A 117 2.38 -11.91 -13.08
CA ALA A 117 2.48 -12.81 -11.93
C ALA A 117 3.05 -12.06 -10.72
N THR A 118 2.36 -12.14 -9.58
CA THR A 118 2.84 -11.52 -8.34
C THR A 118 3.93 -12.41 -7.73
N GLU A 119 5.09 -11.83 -7.42
CA GLU A 119 6.13 -12.49 -6.63
C GLU A 119 5.63 -12.72 -5.20
N TYR A 120 5.90 -13.89 -4.63
CA TYR A 120 5.52 -14.24 -3.27
C TYR A 120 6.55 -15.17 -2.63
N ARG A 121 6.53 -15.23 -1.30
CA ARG A 121 7.29 -16.18 -0.50
C ARG A 121 6.38 -16.82 0.53
N ALA A 122 6.49 -18.14 0.69
CA ALA A 122 5.98 -18.83 1.88
C ALA A 122 7.04 -18.70 2.97
N LEU A 123 6.62 -18.53 4.22
CA LEU A 123 7.52 -18.43 5.35
C LEU A 123 6.88 -19.09 6.57
N ASP A 124 7.69 -19.82 7.33
CA ASP A 124 7.37 -20.25 8.69
C ASP A 124 7.83 -19.16 9.68
N LEU A 125 6.91 -18.68 10.51
CA LEU A 125 7.21 -17.66 11.50
C LEU A 125 7.95 -18.21 12.72
N ASP A 126 7.96 -19.53 12.91
CA ASP A 126 8.70 -20.21 13.98
C ASP A 126 10.16 -20.52 13.58
N ASP A 127 10.54 -20.28 12.31
CA ASP A 127 11.90 -20.41 11.79
C ASP A 127 12.57 -19.02 11.68
N PRO A 128 13.53 -18.68 12.57
CA PRO A 128 14.21 -17.38 12.54
C PRO A 128 14.98 -17.11 11.24
N ALA A 129 15.47 -18.15 10.55
CA ALA A 129 16.19 -17.97 9.29
C ALA A 129 15.25 -17.52 8.18
N GLN A 130 14.06 -18.14 8.06
CA GLN A 130 13.05 -17.72 7.09
C GLN A 130 12.50 -16.33 7.37
N VAL A 131 12.35 -15.96 8.64
CA VAL A 131 11.97 -14.58 9.02
C VAL A 131 13.02 -13.58 8.55
N GLN A 132 14.31 -13.88 8.74
CA GLN A 132 15.39 -13.02 8.30
C GLN A 132 15.43 -12.89 6.76
N GLU A 133 15.28 -14.00 6.03
CA GLU A 133 15.20 -13.98 4.55
C GLU A 133 14.02 -13.15 4.04
N ALA A 134 12.86 -13.21 4.72
CA ALA A 134 11.69 -12.43 4.36
C ALA A 134 11.90 -10.92 4.59
N ILE A 135 12.61 -10.54 5.65
CA ILE A 135 13.01 -9.15 5.93
C ILE A 135 13.92 -8.65 4.81
N GLU A 136 14.98 -9.38 4.48
CA GLU A 136 15.94 -9.00 3.44
C GLU A 136 15.28 -8.87 2.07
N TRP A 137 14.39 -9.82 1.72
CA TRP A 137 13.62 -9.72 0.50
C TRP A 137 12.73 -8.46 0.48
N TRP A 138 12.06 -8.14 1.59
CA TRP A 138 11.25 -6.94 1.71
C TRP A 138 12.09 -5.65 1.59
N GLU A 139 13.28 -5.61 2.19
CA GLU A 139 14.21 -4.49 2.06
C GLU A 139 14.67 -4.29 0.61
N VAL A 140 14.97 -5.38 -0.11
CA VAL A 140 15.38 -5.33 -1.52
C VAL A 140 14.25 -4.81 -2.42
N ILE A 141 13.02 -5.32 -2.29
CA ILE A 141 11.91 -4.88 -3.16
C ILE A 141 11.52 -3.43 -2.88
N THR A 142 11.58 -2.99 -1.62
CA THR A 142 11.23 -1.61 -1.26
C THR A 142 12.33 -0.62 -1.64
N ALA A 143 13.61 -1.00 -1.56
CA ALA A 143 14.73 -0.19 -2.06
C ALA A 143 14.62 0.06 -3.57
N LYS A 144 14.18 -0.95 -4.34
CA LYS A 144 13.92 -0.85 -5.79
C LYS A 144 12.65 -0.06 -6.14
N GLY A 145 11.91 0.44 -5.15
CA GLY A 145 10.73 1.28 -5.35
C GLY A 145 9.38 0.60 -5.23
N GLY A 146 9.35 -0.69 -4.88
CA GLY A 146 8.12 -1.37 -4.51
C GLY A 146 7.46 -0.72 -3.29
N GLU A 147 6.12 -0.78 -3.26
CA GLU A 147 5.33 -0.22 -2.15
C GLU A 147 5.62 -0.95 -0.83
N GLY A 148 5.90 -2.25 -0.90
CA GLY A 148 6.06 -3.14 0.24
C GLY A 148 5.45 -4.50 -0.05
N MET A 149 4.93 -5.15 1.00
CA MET A 149 4.31 -6.46 0.90
C MET A 149 2.96 -6.53 1.60
N VAL A 150 2.19 -7.56 1.26
CA VAL A 150 0.97 -7.96 1.96
C VAL A 150 1.22 -9.33 2.56
N VAL A 151 1.24 -9.41 3.88
CA VAL A 151 1.39 -10.66 4.65
C VAL A 151 0.01 -11.24 4.89
N LYS A 152 -0.18 -12.51 4.54
CA LYS A 152 -1.45 -13.23 4.70
C LYS A 152 -1.18 -14.51 5.50
N PRO A 153 -2.14 -15.00 6.32
CA PRO A 153 -2.09 -16.37 6.82
C PRO A 153 -1.99 -17.36 5.65
N LEU A 154 -1.56 -18.60 5.85
CA LEU A 154 -1.55 -19.58 4.76
C LEU A 154 -2.99 -19.90 4.31
N ASP A 155 -3.85 -20.24 5.26
CA ASP A 155 -5.27 -20.45 5.03
C ASP A 155 -5.99 -19.13 4.73
N PHE A 156 -6.89 -19.14 3.74
CA PHE A 156 -7.64 -17.94 3.33
C PHE A 156 -8.54 -17.38 4.44
N ILE A 157 -9.17 -18.27 5.23
CA ILE A 157 -9.96 -17.93 6.41
C ILE A 157 -9.30 -18.54 7.65
N ALA A 158 -8.38 -17.81 8.27
CA ALA A 158 -7.67 -18.26 9.46
C ALA A 158 -8.36 -17.83 10.76
N ARG A 159 -8.36 -18.72 11.76
CA ARG A 159 -8.83 -18.44 13.13
C ARG A 159 -7.72 -18.70 14.14
N GLY A 160 -7.58 -17.80 15.10
CA GLY A 160 -6.70 -17.96 16.25
C GLY A 160 -7.49 -18.07 17.55
N ARG A 161 -6.79 -18.05 18.69
CA ARG A 161 -7.39 -18.16 20.04
C ARG A 161 -8.49 -17.13 20.33
N ARG A 162 -8.48 -15.99 19.63
CA ARG A 162 -9.42 -14.86 19.83
C ARG A 162 -10.43 -14.73 18.69
N GLY A 163 -10.61 -15.77 17.87
CA GLY A 163 -11.54 -15.77 16.74
C GLY A 163 -10.87 -15.51 15.39
N LEU A 164 -11.59 -14.85 14.48
CA LEU A 164 -11.14 -14.61 13.10
C LEU A 164 -9.89 -13.71 13.08
N LEU A 165 -8.86 -14.14 12.36
CA LEU A 165 -7.64 -13.35 12.15
C LEU A 165 -7.81 -12.37 11.00
N GLN A 166 -6.95 -11.35 10.94
CA GLN A 166 -6.91 -10.47 9.78
C GLN A 166 -6.56 -11.29 8.53
N PRO A 167 -7.33 -11.19 7.43
CA PRO A 167 -7.06 -11.94 6.21
C PRO A 167 -5.78 -11.45 5.50
N ALA A 168 -5.36 -10.22 5.79
CA ALA A 168 -4.16 -9.62 5.23
C ALA A 168 -3.66 -8.47 6.10
N ILE A 169 -2.34 -8.30 6.17
CA ILE A 169 -1.67 -7.16 6.80
C ILE A 169 -0.70 -6.54 5.78
N LYS A 170 -0.85 -5.24 5.53
CA LYS A 170 0.08 -4.49 4.68
C LYS A 170 1.32 -4.07 5.48
N CYS A 171 2.51 -4.26 4.90
CA CYS A 171 3.79 -3.77 5.41
C CYS A 171 4.48 -2.96 4.32
N ARG A 172 4.41 -1.62 4.43
CA ARG A 172 4.83 -0.67 3.39
C ARG A 172 6.24 -0.14 3.65
N GLY A 173 7.02 0.02 2.58
CA GLY A 173 8.40 0.50 2.58
C GLY A 173 8.53 1.94 3.07
N ARG A 174 9.71 2.25 3.62
CA ARG A 174 10.03 3.57 4.19
C ARG A 174 9.78 4.71 3.19
N GLU A 175 10.36 4.61 2.00
CA GLU A 175 10.26 5.69 1.00
C GLU A 175 8.84 5.84 0.47
N TYR A 176 8.09 4.75 0.30
CA TYR A 176 6.67 4.81 -0.06
C TYR A 176 5.84 5.57 0.98
N LEU A 177 6.13 5.38 2.27
CA LEU A 177 5.39 6.03 3.35
C LEU A 177 5.55 7.55 3.38
N ARG A 178 6.52 8.14 2.66
CA ARG A 178 6.58 9.60 2.44
C ARG A 178 5.34 10.12 1.69
N ILE A 179 4.80 9.33 0.76
CA ILE A 179 3.57 9.66 0.01
C ILE A 179 2.37 9.73 0.96
N ILE A 180 2.37 8.90 2.00
CA ILE A 180 1.24 8.72 2.93
C ILE A 180 1.32 9.66 4.14
N TYR A 181 2.49 9.77 4.76
CA TYR A 181 2.71 10.51 6.01
C TYR A 181 3.42 11.84 5.80
N GLY A 182 3.85 12.16 4.57
CA GLY A 182 4.53 13.39 4.20
C GLY A 182 6.06 13.28 4.15
N PRO A 183 6.74 14.30 3.58
CA PRO A 183 8.18 14.26 3.30
C PRO A 183 9.06 14.03 4.53
N HIS A 184 8.68 14.60 5.68
CA HIS A 184 9.48 14.62 6.91
C HIS A 184 9.05 13.57 7.95
N TYR A 185 8.22 12.59 7.58
CA TYR A 185 7.53 11.74 8.55
C TYR A 185 8.45 10.89 9.42
N ASP A 186 9.61 10.50 8.88
CA ASP A 186 10.59 9.63 9.51
C ASP A 186 11.63 10.38 10.37
N ARG A 187 11.55 11.72 10.42
CA ARG A 187 12.43 12.54 11.28
C ARG A 187 12.11 12.34 12.77
N PRO A 188 13.09 12.51 13.67
CA PRO A 188 12.88 12.46 15.13
C PRO A 188 11.73 13.38 15.57
N GLY A 189 10.98 12.95 16.58
CA GLY A 189 9.75 13.64 17.04
C GLY A 189 8.53 13.50 16.10
N ASN A 190 8.70 13.42 14.78
CA ASN A 190 7.58 13.11 13.87
C ASN A 190 7.20 11.63 13.96
N ILE A 191 8.18 10.75 13.79
CA ILE A 191 7.96 9.31 13.80
C ILE A 191 7.44 8.81 15.16
N GLU A 192 7.91 9.39 16.27
CA GLU A 192 7.47 9.07 17.63
C GLU A 192 5.99 9.40 17.84
N ARG A 193 5.52 10.55 17.31
CA ARG A 193 4.10 10.90 17.33
C ARG A 193 3.28 9.95 16.47
N LEU A 194 3.78 9.58 15.30
CA LEU A 194 3.09 8.68 14.37
C LEU A 194 3.00 7.23 14.86
N LYS A 195 3.94 6.79 15.72
CA LYS A 195 3.86 5.47 16.39
C LYS A 195 2.63 5.34 17.30
N LYS A 196 2.11 6.45 17.84
CA LYS A 196 0.89 6.49 18.64
C LYS A 196 -0.35 6.47 17.73
N ARG A 197 -0.67 5.31 17.15
CA ARG A 197 -1.81 5.13 16.23
C ARG A 197 -2.79 4.05 16.70
N GLY A 198 -4.09 4.33 16.60
CA GLY A 198 -5.14 3.36 16.88
C GLY A 198 -5.47 2.50 15.66
N LEU A 199 -5.20 1.20 15.72
CA LEU A 199 -5.50 0.26 14.62
C LEU A 199 -6.82 -0.51 14.80
N GLY A 200 -7.47 -0.38 15.97
CA GLY A 200 -8.63 -1.19 16.35
C GLY A 200 -9.81 -1.06 15.40
N GLN A 201 -10.21 0.18 15.09
CA GLN A 201 -11.34 0.45 14.19
C GLN A 201 -11.09 -0.11 12.79
N LYS A 202 -9.92 0.17 12.18
CA LYS A 202 -9.57 -0.34 10.83
C LYS A 202 -9.53 -1.86 10.78
N ARG A 203 -8.96 -2.51 11.80
CA ARG A 203 -8.97 -3.98 11.94
C ARG A 203 -10.38 -4.54 12.05
N SER A 204 -11.25 -3.89 12.81
CA SER A 204 -12.65 -4.31 12.95
C SER A 204 -13.45 -4.15 11.65
N MET A 205 -13.26 -3.04 10.93
CA MET A 205 -13.91 -2.82 9.64
C MET A 205 -13.45 -3.83 8.60
N ALA A 206 -12.13 -4.05 8.47
CA ALA A 206 -11.58 -5.03 7.54
C ALA A 206 -12.15 -6.45 7.73
N LEU A 207 -12.37 -6.88 8.98
CA LEU A 207 -12.98 -8.20 9.26
C LEU A 207 -14.47 -8.25 8.87
N ARG A 208 -15.21 -7.17 9.09
CA ARG A 208 -16.64 -7.10 8.75
C ARG A 208 -16.85 -7.02 7.24
N GLU A 209 -16.08 -6.19 6.56
CA GLU A 209 -16.05 -6.10 5.09
C GLU A 209 -15.66 -7.45 4.47
N PHE A 210 -14.61 -8.10 5.00
CA PHE A 210 -14.20 -9.43 4.57
C PHE A 210 -15.33 -10.46 4.72
N ALA A 211 -15.98 -10.50 5.89
CA ALA A 211 -17.09 -11.43 6.14
C ALA A 211 -18.27 -11.19 5.17
N LEU A 212 -18.63 -9.93 4.92
CA LEU A 212 -19.67 -9.60 3.95
C LEU A 212 -19.27 -9.97 2.52
N GLY A 213 -18.02 -9.76 2.14
CA GLY A 213 -17.50 -10.16 0.82
C GLY A 213 -17.61 -11.67 0.59
N ILE A 214 -17.19 -12.47 1.57
CA ILE A 214 -17.31 -13.94 1.49
C ILE A 214 -18.78 -14.38 1.44
N GLU A 215 -19.65 -13.78 2.26
CA GLU A 215 -21.08 -14.09 2.25
C GLU A 215 -21.75 -13.71 0.92
N ALA A 216 -21.37 -12.58 0.33
CA ALA A 216 -21.87 -12.17 -0.99
C ALA A 216 -21.50 -13.20 -2.07
N LEU A 217 -20.25 -13.66 -2.09
CA LEU A 217 -19.78 -14.67 -3.04
C LEU A 217 -20.53 -15.99 -2.86
N LYS A 218 -20.73 -16.45 -1.62
CA LYS A 218 -21.47 -17.68 -1.33
C LYS A 218 -22.91 -17.60 -1.82
N ARG A 219 -23.62 -16.53 -1.47
CA ARG A 219 -24.99 -16.30 -1.94
C ARG A 219 -25.09 -16.25 -3.46
N PHE A 220 -24.10 -15.67 -4.13
CA PHE A 220 -24.06 -15.61 -5.58
C PHE A 220 -23.89 -17.00 -6.20
N VAL A 221 -22.92 -17.77 -5.70
CA VAL A 221 -22.64 -19.14 -6.16
C VAL A 221 -23.82 -20.08 -5.88
N ASP A 222 -24.53 -19.91 -4.77
CA ASP A 222 -25.71 -20.70 -4.39
C ASP A 222 -26.99 -20.26 -5.13
N HIS A 223 -26.87 -19.38 -6.14
CA HIS A 223 -27.98 -18.82 -6.91
C HIS A 223 -29.09 -18.15 -6.06
N ALA A 224 -28.72 -17.55 -4.92
CA ALA A 224 -29.66 -16.80 -4.10
C ALA A 224 -30.21 -15.59 -4.88
N PRO A 225 -31.41 -15.07 -4.53
CA PRO A 225 -31.95 -13.87 -5.16
C PRO A 225 -30.97 -12.70 -5.12
N LEU A 226 -30.90 -11.94 -6.22
CA LEU A 226 -29.94 -10.86 -6.41
C LEU A 226 -29.96 -9.82 -5.27
N THR A 227 -31.12 -9.60 -4.65
CA THR A 227 -31.29 -8.72 -3.48
C THR A 227 -30.50 -9.20 -2.26
N ARG A 228 -30.39 -10.52 -2.04
CA ARG A 228 -29.62 -11.11 -0.94
C ARG A 228 -28.12 -10.99 -1.15
N VAL A 229 -27.65 -11.09 -2.39
CA VAL A 229 -26.25 -10.84 -2.75
C VAL A 229 -25.92 -9.37 -2.55
N HIS A 230 -26.74 -8.47 -3.12
CA HIS A 230 -26.53 -7.04 -3.03
C HIS A 230 -26.60 -6.48 -1.61
N GLN A 231 -27.40 -7.08 -0.72
CA GLN A 231 -27.41 -6.70 0.69
C GLN A 231 -26.00 -6.74 1.30
N CYS A 232 -25.22 -7.78 0.99
CA CYS A 232 -23.85 -7.91 1.47
C CYS A 232 -22.89 -6.94 0.76
N VAL A 233 -23.00 -6.82 -0.57
CA VAL A 233 -22.17 -5.91 -1.38
C VAL A 233 -22.37 -4.44 -0.94
N PHE A 234 -23.61 -4.01 -0.76
CA PHE A 234 -23.92 -2.66 -0.27
C PHE A 234 -23.52 -2.46 1.20
N GLY A 235 -23.51 -3.52 2.00
CA GLY A 235 -22.95 -3.46 3.35
C GLY A 235 -21.45 -3.15 3.36
N VAL A 236 -20.67 -3.71 2.43
CA VAL A 236 -19.24 -3.34 2.25
C VAL A 236 -19.12 -1.87 1.86
N LEU A 237 -19.89 -1.42 0.86
CA LEU A 237 -19.89 -0.03 0.41
C LEU A 237 -20.25 0.95 1.53
N ALA A 238 -21.25 0.61 2.36
CA ALA A 238 -21.65 1.43 3.49
C ALA A 238 -20.54 1.51 4.55
N MET A 239 -19.85 0.41 4.85
CA MET A 239 -18.72 0.44 5.80
C MET A 239 -17.54 1.28 5.33
N GLU A 240 -17.25 1.31 4.03
CA GLU A 240 -16.20 2.17 3.46
C GLU A 240 -16.52 3.69 3.59
N SER A 241 -17.75 4.06 3.97
CA SER A 241 -18.10 5.46 4.27
C SER A 241 -17.84 5.87 5.73
N GLU A 242 -17.56 4.91 6.61
CA GLU A 242 -17.22 5.19 8.01
C GLU A 242 -15.86 5.92 8.10
N PRO A 243 -15.74 6.98 8.91
CA PRO A 243 -14.49 7.72 9.02
C PRO A 243 -13.41 6.86 9.70
N VAL A 244 -12.28 6.74 9.01
CA VAL A 244 -11.06 6.05 9.45
C VAL A 244 -9.86 6.95 9.15
N ASP A 245 -8.77 6.81 9.90
CA ASP A 245 -7.51 7.44 9.53
C ASP A 245 -7.08 6.99 8.10
N PRO A 246 -7.08 7.91 7.10
CA PRO A 246 -6.86 7.55 5.70
C PRO A 246 -5.42 7.08 5.41
N ARG A 247 -4.52 7.18 6.41
CA ARG A 247 -3.13 6.73 6.30
C ARG A 247 -2.96 5.22 6.56
N LEU A 248 -4.00 4.55 7.07
CA LEU A 248 -3.97 3.13 7.50
C LEU A 248 -4.29 2.12 6.38
#